data_AF-A0A952HW31-F1
#
_entry.id   AF-A0A952HW31-F1
#
_cell.length_a   1.000
_cell.length_b   1.000
_cell.length_c   1.000
_cell.angle_alpha   90.00
_cell.angle_beta   90.00
_cell.angle_gamma   90.00
#
_symmetry.space_group_name_H-M   'P 1'
#
loop_
_entity.id
_entity.type
_entity.pdbx_description
1 polymer ?
#
loop_
_entity_poly.entity_id
_entity_poly.type
_entity_poly.pdbx_seq_one_letter_code
_entity_poly.pdbx_strand_id
1 'polypeptide(L)'
;MKKILWIHHLQEMWQEGYNSKGTCLETLVEETAEHIKNEDYDRIVLTMFEKWQPQIEHYPLIEAAYSKGLHIEFKEFGYGWSRDMFDENNTKELIFGTRDYHEYDDVIPIEDFLYDFQNNQVDLCGAFLGECLKDAQAVLEHLNVNFKTLYNLSV
;
A
#
# COMPACT_ATOMS: atom_id res chain seq x y z
N MET A 1 19.93 -6.65 3.12
CA MET A 1 18.68 -6.81 2.36
C MET A 1 17.61 -7.22 3.35
N LYS A 2 16.60 -6.37 3.53
CA LYS A 2 15.46 -6.61 4.41
C LYS A 2 14.27 -7.11 3.59
N LYS A 3 13.35 -7.84 4.21
CA LYS A 3 12.03 -8.19 3.66
C LYS A 3 10.98 -7.28 4.27
N ILE A 4 10.31 -6.51 3.42
CA ILE A 4 9.32 -5.49 3.80
C ILE A 4 7.94 -5.99 3.36
N LEU A 5 6.96 -5.98 4.26
CA LEU A 5 5.54 -6.10 3.87
C LEU A 5 4.98 -4.69 3.67
N TRP A 6 4.49 -4.39 2.48
CA TRP A 6 3.73 -3.17 2.20
C TRP A 6 2.25 -3.52 2.00
N ILE A 7 1.42 -3.06 2.94
CA ILE A 7 -0.03 -3.19 2.93
C ILE A 7 -0.63 -1.87 2.41
N HIS A 8 -1.25 -1.92 1.24
CA HIS A 8 -1.72 -0.74 0.53
C HIS A 8 -3.24 -0.57 0.67
N HIS A 9 -3.67 0.48 1.37
CA HIS A 9 -5.07 0.95 1.41
C HIS A 9 -6.12 -0.04 1.96
N LEU A 10 -5.81 -0.84 2.99
CA LEU A 10 -6.83 -1.62 3.70
C LEU A 10 -7.65 -0.75 4.67
N GLN A 11 -8.64 -0.01 4.15
CA GLN A 11 -9.47 0.93 4.94
C GLN A 11 -10.97 0.72 4.73
N GLU A 12 -11.78 1.08 5.74
CA GLU A 12 -13.24 0.94 5.74
C GLU A 12 -13.94 1.70 4.60
N MET A 13 -13.38 2.83 4.18
CA MET A 13 -13.93 3.62 3.07
C MET A 13 -14.05 2.84 1.75
N TRP A 14 -13.31 1.73 1.60
CA TRP A 14 -13.31 0.87 0.41
C TRP A 14 -14.23 -0.34 0.54
N GLN A 15 -15.03 -0.45 1.62
CA GLN A 15 -15.87 -1.61 1.92
C GLN A 15 -16.84 -1.99 0.79
N GLU A 16 -17.44 -1.01 0.11
CA GLU A 16 -18.31 -1.27 -1.04
C GLU A 16 -17.52 -1.90 -2.20
N GLY A 17 -16.31 -1.42 -2.45
CA GLY A 17 -15.42 -1.99 -3.46
C GLY A 17 -15.04 -3.42 -3.14
N TYR A 18 -14.67 -3.73 -1.89
CA TYR A 18 -14.39 -5.10 -1.46
C TYR A 18 -15.59 -6.03 -1.68
N ASN A 19 -16.78 -5.59 -1.26
CA ASN A 19 -18.02 -6.35 -1.41
C ASN A 19 -18.31 -6.65 -2.89
N SER A 20 -18.07 -5.69 -3.79
CA SER A 20 -18.27 -5.85 -5.23
C SER A 20 -17.35 -6.92 -5.85
N LYS A 21 -16.23 -7.21 -5.20
CA LYS A 21 -15.23 -8.21 -5.60
C LYS A 21 -15.38 -9.53 -4.84
N GLY A 22 -16.42 -9.66 -4.00
CA GLY A 22 -16.76 -10.90 -3.30
C GLY A 22 -16.00 -11.14 -1.99
N THR A 23 -15.42 -10.09 -1.40
CA THR A 23 -14.77 -10.15 -0.08
C THR A 23 -15.21 -8.97 0.80
N CYS A 24 -14.65 -8.81 1.99
CA CYS A 24 -14.86 -7.65 2.85
C CYS A 24 -13.54 -7.24 3.52
N LEU A 25 -13.52 -6.05 4.14
CA LEU A 25 -12.33 -5.57 4.83
C LEU A 25 -11.92 -6.50 5.98
N GLU A 26 -12.88 -6.99 6.76
CA GLU A 26 -12.63 -7.91 7.88
C GLU A 26 -11.87 -9.15 7.43
N THR A 27 -12.35 -9.85 6.39
CA THR A 27 -11.66 -11.01 5.83
C THR A 27 -10.25 -10.67 5.37
N LEU A 28 -10.06 -9.59 4.60
CA LEU A 28 -8.73 -9.20 4.11
C LEU A 28 -7.76 -8.86 5.26
N VAL A 29 -8.25 -8.19 6.30
CA VAL A 29 -7.48 -7.87 7.51
C VAL A 29 -7.09 -9.14 8.25
N GLU A 30 -8.03 -10.07 8.45
CA GLU A 30 -7.77 -11.34 9.14
C GLU A 30 -6.75 -12.20 8.38
N GLU A 31 -6.92 -12.34 7.07
CA GLU A 31 -5.99 -13.08 6.20
C GLU A 31 -4.61 -12.44 6.19
N THR A 32 -4.53 -11.10 6.14
CA THR A 32 -3.26 -10.38 6.20
C THR A 32 -2.61 -10.50 7.59
N ALA A 33 -3.39 -10.45 8.67
CA ALA A 33 -2.89 -10.66 10.03
C ALA A 33 -2.32 -12.08 10.21
N GLU A 34 -3.00 -13.08 9.67
CA GLU A 34 -2.53 -14.47 9.69
C GLU A 34 -1.25 -14.63 8.87
N HIS A 35 -1.17 -13.97 7.71
CA HIS A 35 0.07 -13.94 6.92
C HIS A 35 1.24 -13.33 7.69
N ILE A 36 1.03 -12.21 8.40
CA ILE A 36 2.05 -11.57 9.25
C ILE A 36 2.56 -12.52 10.33
N LYS A 37 1.70 -13.34 10.94
CA LYS A 37 2.12 -14.30 11.97
C LYS A 37 2.99 -15.42 11.39
N ASN A 38 2.66 -15.88 10.17
CA ASN A 38 3.26 -17.05 9.55
C ASN A 38 4.54 -16.74 8.74
N GLU A 39 4.75 -15.48 8.37
CA GLU A 39 5.93 -15.05 7.62
C GLU A 39 6.90 -14.23 8.49
N ASP A 40 8.17 -14.21 8.09
CA ASP A 40 9.18 -13.36 8.72
C ASP A 40 9.40 -12.10 7.88
N TYR A 41 9.17 -10.95 8.50
CA TYR A 41 9.40 -9.63 7.94
C TYR A 41 10.33 -8.82 8.86
N ASP A 42 11.12 -7.92 8.28
CA ASP A 42 11.94 -6.97 9.03
C ASP A 42 11.22 -5.64 9.28
N ARG A 43 10.22 -5.35 8.45
CA ARG A 43 9.47 -4.08 8.44
C ARG A 43 8.08 -4.30 7.87
N ILE A 44 7.08 -3.64 8.44
CA ILE A 44 5.71 -3.61 7.93
C ILE A 44 5.30 -2.15 7.76
N VAL A 45 4.90 -1.79 6.54
CA VAL A 45 4.39 -0.45 6.21
C VAL A 45 2.95 -0.60 5.78
N LEU A 46 2.05 0.17 6.38
CA LEU A 46 0.66 0.27 5.96
C LEU A 46 0.40 1.68 5.45
N THR A 47 0.11 1.79 4.16
CA THR A 47 -0.26 3.08 3.57
C THR A 47 -1.76 3.26 3.55
N MET A 48 -2.21 4.44 3.94
CA MET A 48 -3.61 4.84 3.98
C MET A 48 -3.85 6.08 3.12
N PHE A 49 -5.05 6.20 2.58
CA PHE A 49 -5.53 7.39 1.92
C PHE A 49 -5.78 8.49 2.97
N GLU A 50 -5.06 9.61 2.85
CA GLU A 50 -5.23 10.88 3.61
C GLU A 50 -5.22 10.75 5.15
N LYS A 51 -4.68 9.65 5.69
CA LYS A 51 -4.61 9.40 7.15
C LYS A 51 -3.27 8.79 7.53
N TRP A 52 -2.81 9.12 8.74
CA TRP A 52 -1.51 8.68 9.27
C TRP A 52 -1.67 7.88 10.57
N GLN A 53 -2.90 7.73 11.06
CA GLN A 53 -3.20 7.05 12.32
C GLN A 53 -4.01 5.78 12.09
N PRO A 54 -3.69 4.69 12.81
CA PRO A 54 -4.47 3.47 12.75
C PRO A 54 -5.90 3.72 13.21
N GLN A 55 -6.82 3.05 12.53
CA GLN A 55 -8.21 2.92 12.92
C GLN A 55 -8.49 1.51 13.50
N ILE A 56 -9.69 1.29 14.06
CA ILE A 56 -10.03 0.08 14.80
C ILE A 56 -9.89 -1.20 13.96
N GLU A 57 -10.20 -1.12 12.67
CA GLU A 57 -10.05 -2.21 11.70
C GLU A 57 -8.60 -2.70 11.57
N HIS A 58 -7.60 -1.89 11.93
CA HIS A 58 -6.18 -2.25 11.79
C HIS A 58 -5.63 -2.98 13.02
N TYR A 59 -6.38 -3.05 14.12
CA TYR A 59 -5.88 -3.63 15.37
C TYR A 59 -5.44 -5.10 15.23
N PRO A 60 -6.14 -5.97 14.46
CA PRO A 60 -5.65 -7.33 14.23
C PRO A 60 -4.28 -7.38 13.55
N LEU A 61 -3.98 -6.45 12.63
CA LEU A 61 -2.67 -6.35 11.98
C LEU A 61 -1.59 -5.91 13.00
N ILE A 62 -1.92 -4.93 13.84
CA ILE A 62 -1.03 -4.41 14.88
C ILE A 62 -0.69 -5.50 15.89
N GLU A 63 -1.68 -6.26 16.36
CA GLU A 63 -1.48 -7.38 17.27
C GLU A 63 -0.63 -8.49 16.64
N ALA A 64 -0.89 -8.82 15.36
CA ALA A 64 -0.09 -9.78 14.61
C ALA A 64 1.38 -9.34 14.51
N ALA A 65 1.64 -8.09 14.11
CA ALA A 65 2.99 -7.53 14.03
C ALA A 65 3.69 -7.53 15.41
N TYR A 66 2.98 -7.12 16.46
CA TYR A 66 3.52 -7.08 17.82
C TYR A 66 3.89 -8.46 18.33
N SER A 67 3.12 -9.50 18.00
CA SER A 67 3.44 -10.88 18.35
C SER A 67 4.77 -11.38 17.75
N LYS A 68 5.24 -10.73 16.68
CA LYS A 68 6.53 -10.96 16.01
C LYS A 68 7.61 -9.97 16.45
N GLY A 69 7.33 -9.11 17.43
CA GLY A 69 8.26 -8.06 17.88
C GLY A 69 8.42 -6.89 16.90
N LEU A 70 7.44 -6.69 16.00
CA LEU A 70 7.44 -5.63 15.00
C LEU A 70 6.39 -4.55 15.34
N HIS A 71 6.59 -3.36 14.79
CA HIS A 71 5.60 -2.30 14.75
C HIS A 71 5.20 -2.01 13.29
N ILE A 72 3.94 -1.64 13.07
CA ILE A 72 3.46 -1.19 11.76
C ILE A 72 3.75 0.31 11.62
N GLU A 73 4.41 0.68 10.53
CA GLU A 73 4.58 2.07 10.14
C GLU A 73 3.39 2.52 9.31
N PHE A 74 2.59 3.42 9.85
CA PHE A 74 1.47 4.04 9.14
C PHE A 74 1.99 5.22 8.32
N LYS A 75 1.69 5.21 7.02
CA LYS A 75 2.09 6.24 6.07
C LYS A 75 0.88 6.71 5.27
N GLU A 76 0.91 7.97 4.84
CA GLU A 76 -0.04 8.43 3.84
C GLU A 76 0.43 8.02 2.45
N PHE A 77 -0.51 7.62 1.61
CA PHE A 77 -0.31 7.50 0.17
C PHE A 77 -1.61 7.91 -0.52
N GLY A 78 -1.58 9.06 -1.19
CA GLY A 78 -2.72 9.60 -1.92
C GLY A 78 -2.96 8.90 -3.26
N TYR A 79 -4.14 9.11 -3.83
CA TYR A 79 -4.46 8.64 -5.18
C TYR A 79 -3.92 9.59 -6.23
N GLY A 80 -3.52 9.05 -7.38
CA GLY A 80 -3.13 9.81 -8.57
C GLY A 80 -4.01 11.03 -8.80
N TRP A 81 -3.40 12.19 -8.57
CA TRP A 81 -3.99 13.51 -8.74
C TRP A 81 -3.75 13.94 -10.17
N SER A 82 -4.66 14.71 -10.75
CA SER A 82 -4.33 15.46 -11.97
C SER A 82 -3.06 16.27 -11.70
N ARG A 83 -2.11 16.22 -12.63
CA ARG A 83 -0.85 16.95 -12.58
C ARG A 83 -1.05 18.43 -12.24
N ASP A 84 -2.14 19.02 -12.71
CA ASP A 84 -2.50 20.43 -12.50
C ASP A 84 -2.90 20.74 -11.04
N MET A 85 -3.14 19.71 -10.21
CA MET A 85 -3.35 19.87 -8.77
C MET A 85 -2.05 20.02 -7.98
N PHE A 86 -0.89 19.78 -8.61
CA PHE A 86 0.40 20.05 -7.99
C PHE A 86 0.89 21.44 -8.37
N ASP A 87 1.10 22.28 -7.35
CA ASP A 87 1.73 23.60 -7.52
C ASP A 87 3.14 23.47 -8.11
N GLU A 88 3.59 24.51 -8.80
CA GLU A 88 4.95 24.65 -9.35
C GLU A 88 6.04 24.50 -8.27
N ASN A 89 5.67 24.71 -7.00
CA ASN A 89 6.53 24.55 -5.83
C ASN A 89 6.56 23.12 -5.27
N ASN A 90 5.84 22.15 -5.85
CA ASN A 90 5.92 20.77 -5.41
C ASN A 90 7.31 20.20 -5.71
N THR A 91 8.03 19.83 -4.65
CA THR A 91 9.39 19.27 -4.76
C THR A 91 9.40 17.75 -4.91
N LYS A 92 8.24 17.09 -4.79
CA LYS A 92 8.16 15.62 -4.92
C LYS A 92 8.33 15.19 -6.36
N GLU A 93 9.04 14.10 -6.57
CA GLU A 93 9.10 13.43 -7.86
C GLU A 93 7.70 12.89 -8.21
N LEU A 94 7.28 13.09 -9.46
CA LEU A 94 5.97 12.66 -9.96
C LEU A 94 6.18 11.62 -11.07
N ILE A 95 5.45 10.52 -10.99
CA ILE A 95 5.37 9.51 -12.06
C ILE A 95 3.95 9.39 -12.56
N PHE A 96 3.74 8.86 -13.76
CA PHE A 96 2.39 8.64 -14.28
C PHE A 96 1.74 7.44 -13.58
N GLY A 97 0.46 7.59 -13.25
CA GLY A 97 -0.38 6.47 -12.82
C GLY A 97 -0.54 5.44 -13.93
N THR A 98 -0.68 4.16 -13.56
CA THR A 98 -0.80 3.07 -14.54
C THR A 98 -2.11 2.29 -14.42
N ARG A 99 -3.03 2.76 -13.57
CA ARG A 99 -4.39 2.22 -13.32
C ARG A 99 -5.14 1.87 -14.61
N ASP A 100 -6.04 0.90 -14.57
CA ASP A 100 -6.85 0.54 -15.76
C ASP A 100 -7.79 1.68 -16.21
N TYR A 101 -8.18 2.54 -15.27
CA TYR A 101 -8.93 3.77 -15.51
C TYR A 101 -8.09 4.96 -15.03
N HIS A 102 -7.17 5.45 -15.87
CA HIS A 102 -6.41 6.68 -15.62
C HIS A 102 -6.67 7.69 -16.73
N GLU A 103 -6.70 8.96 -16.35
CA GLU A 103 -6.63 10.06 -17.31
C GLU A 103 -5.14 10.36 -17.63
N TYR A 104 -4.87 10.98 -18.78
CA TYR A 104 -3.50 11.22 -19.28
C TYR A 104 -2.64 12.06 -18.33
N ASP A 105 -3.28 12.78 -17.41
CA ASP A 105 -2.66 13.70 -16.46
C ASP A 105 -2.61 13.15 -15.03
N ASP A 106 -3.04 11.90 -14.79
CA ASP A 106 -2.98 11.29 -13.47
C ASP A 106 -1.53 10.96 -13.09
N VAL A 107 -1.03 11.60 -12.03
CA VAL A 107 0.34 11.39 -11.53
C VAL A 107 0.36 10.99 -10.06
N ILE A 108 1.31 10.13 -9.73
CA ILE A 108 1.59 9.62 -8.39
C ILE A 108 2.82 10.37 -7.84
N PRO A 109 2.72 11.03 -6.69
CA PRO A 109 3.89 11.54 -5.99
C PRO A 109 4.68 10.39 -5.34
N ILE A 110 5.99 10.36 -5.55
CA ILE A 110 6.86 9.44 -4.83
C ILE A 110 7.12 10.03 -3.44
N GLU A 111 6.56 9.38 -2.43
CA GLU A 111 6.77 9.73 -1.03
C GLU A 111 8.19 9.36 -0.56
N ASP A 112 8.80 10.22 0.27
CA ASP A 112 10.20 10.08 0.71
C ASP A 112 10.52 8.71 1.32
N PHE A 113 9.57 8.11 2.06
CA PHE A 113 9.77 6.82 2.71
C PHE A 113 9.89 5.65 1.72
N LEU A 114 9.46 5.81 0.47
CA LEU A 114 9.50 4.76 -0.55
C LEU A 114 10.92 4.58 -1.09
N TYR A 115 11.78 5.60 -1.03
CA TYR A 115 13.19 5.44 -1.36
C TYR A 115 13.91 4.46 -0.41
N ASP A 116 13.42 4.32 0.83
CA ASP A 116 13.95 3.32 1.77
C ASP A 116 13.68 1.86 1.34
N PHE A 117 12.82 1.64 0.34
CA PHE A 117 12.52 0.30 -0.17
C PHE A 117 13.60 -0.19 -1.14
N GLN A 118 14.41 0.71 -1.70
CA GLN A 118 15.50 0.35 -2.60
C GLN A 118 16.49 -0.61 -1.91
N ASN A 119 17.00 -1.59 -2.67
CA ASN A 119 17.88 -2.66 -2.19
C ASN A 119 17.25 -3.65 -1.18
N ASN A 120 15.93 -3.63 -1.02
CA ASN A 120 15.16 -4.58 -0.20
C ASN A 120 14.21 -5.42 -1.07
N GLN A 121 13.69 -6.51 -0.50
CA GLN A 121 12.57 -7.27 -1.07
C GLN A 121 11.28 -6.68 -0.50
N VAL A 122 10.34 -6.33 -1.39
CA VAL A 122 9.00 -5.89 -0.98
C VAL A 122 7.97 -6.95 -1.32
N ASP A 123 7.16 -7.33 -0.34
CA ASP A 123 5.94 -8.11 -0.53
C ASP A 123 4.78 -7.11 -0.46
N LEU A 124 4.09 -6.91 -1.58
CA LEU A 124 3.02 -5.92 -1.72
C LEU A 124 1.65 -6.61 -1.70
N CYS A 125 0.74 -6.15 -0.86
CA CYS A 125 -0.68 -6.54 -0.87
C CYS A 125 -1.57 -5.31 -0.67
N GLY A 126 -2.88 -5.42 -0.92
CA GLY A 126 -3.78 -4.32 -0.65
C GLY A 126 -5.02 -4.26 -1.52
N ALA A 127 -5.66 -3.10 -1.50
CA ALA A 127 -6.87 -2.84 -2.26
C ALA A 127 -6.59 -2.76 -3.78
N PHE A 128 -7.53 -3.26 -4.57
CA PHE A 128 -7.72 -3.04 -6.02
C PHE A 128 -6.49 -3.26 -6.92
N LEU A 129 -6.29 -4.51 -7.35
CA LEU A 129 -5.21 -5.01 -8.23
C LEU A 129 -5.02 -4.20 -9.52
N GLY A 130 -6.11 -3.69 -10.11
CA GLY A 130 -6.08 -2.88 -11.34
C GLY A 130 -6.10 -1.37 -11.11
N GLU A 131 -6.15 -0.93 -9.85
CA GLU A 131 -6.31 0.48 -9.45
C GLU A 131 -5.19 0.88 -8.49
N CYS A 132 -5.45 1.12 -7.19
CA CYS A 132 -4.40 1.60 -6.27
C CYS A 132 -3.20 0.66 -6.15
N LEU A 133 -3.38 -0.66 -6.20
CA LEU A 133 -2.23 -1.55 -6.14
C LEU A 133 -1.31 -1.39 -7.36
N LYS A 134 -1.89 -1.03 -8.51
CA LYS A 134 -1.14 -0.78 -9.75
C LYS A 134 -0.32 0.52 -9.64
N ASP A 135 -0.84 1.53 -8.95
CA ASP A 135 -0.07 2.74 -8.63
C ASP A 135 1.10 2.43 -7.68
N ALA A 136 0.88 1.61 -6.65
CA ALA A 136 1.95 1.14 -5.77
C ALA A 136 3.02 0.35 -6.55
N GLN A 137 2.61 -0.54 -7.47
CA GLN A 137 3.52 -1.27 -8.36
C GLN A 137 4.33 -0.33 -9.25
N ALA A 138 3.70 0.66 -9.88
CA ALA A 138 4.38 1.65 -10.72
C ALA A 138 5.49 2.40 -9.96
N VAL A 139 5.25 2.74 -8.69
CA VAL A 139 6.29 3.36 -7.85
C VAL A 139 7.45 2.39 -7.59
N LEU A 140 7.17 1.12 -7.25
CA LEU A 140 8.23 0.12 -7.03
C LEU A 140 9.05 -0.12 -8.29
N GLU A 141 8.41 -0.20 -9.45
CA GLU A 141 9.06 -0.37 -10.75
C GLU A 141 9.95 0.83 -11.09
N HIS A 142 9.43 2.04 -10.94
CA HIS A 142 10.18 3.28 -11.18
C HIS A 142 11.43 3.37 -10.30
N LEU A 143 11.30 3.00 -9.02
CA LEU A 143 12.40 2.98 -8.07
C LEU A 143 13.34 1.78 -8.22
N ASN A 144 13.09 0.88 -9.18
CA ASN A 144 13.81 -0.37 -9.39
C ASN A 144 13.89 -1.25 -8.12
N VAL A 145 12.78 -1.31 -7.37
CA VAL A 145 12.65 -2.16 -6.19
C VAL A 145 12.32 -3.58 -6.61
N ASN A 146 12.95 -4.57 -5.98
CA ASN A 146 12.58 -5.97 -6.17
C ASN A 146 11.33 -6.27 -5.35
N PHE A 147 10.20 -6.58 -6.01
CA PHE A 147 8.94 -6.82 -5.32
C PHE A 147 8.18 -8.05 -5.86
N LYS A 148 7.30 -8.59 -5.02
CA LYS A 148 6.26 -9.54 -5.42
C LYS A 148 4.91 -9.07 -4.90
N THR A 149 3.86 -9.24 -5.70
CA THR A 149 2.48 -8.99 -5.26
C THR A 149 1.88 -10.26 -4.66
N LEU A 150 1.30 -10.13 -3.47
CA LEU A 150 0.57 -11.19 -2.78
C LEU A 150 -0.90 -11.13 -3.20
N TYR A 151 -1.20 -11.70 -4.38
CA TYR A 151 -2.53 -11.66 -4.99
C TYR A 151 -3.63 -12.28 -4.11
N ASN A 152 -3.30 -13.24 -3.25
CA ASN A 152 -4.25 -13.86 -2.32
C ASN A 152 -4.63 -12.95 -1.14
N LEU A 153 -3.91 -11.84 -0.94
CA LEU A 153 -4.20 -10.81 0.07
C LEU A 153 -4.58 -9.49 -0.60
N SER A 154 -5.00 -9.56 -1.86
CA SER A 154 -5.33 -8.40 -2.69
C SER A 154 -6.64 -8.63 -3.41
N VAL A 155 -7.33 -7.54 -3.74
CA VAL A 155 -8.71 -7.53 -4.25
C VAL A 155 -8.81 -6.71 -5.52
#